data_AF-A0A932XNI9-F1
#
_entry.id   AF-A0A932XNI9-F1
#
_cell.length_a   1.000
_cell.length_b   1.000
_cell.length_c   1.000
_cell.angle_alpha   90.00
_cell.angle_beta   90.00
_cell.angle_gamma   90.00
#
_symmetry.space_group_name_H-M   'P 1'
#
loop_
_entity.id
_entity.type
_entity.pdbx_description
1 polymer ?
#
loop_
_entity_poly.entity_id
_entity_poly.type
_entity_poly.pdbx_seq_one_letter_code
_entity_poly.pdbx_strand_id
1 'polypeptide(L)'
;MAYKPYNDVVVYPLHAEFVKHHHDYNEIIKEVGDAEGIPVADSASALGSNPDDFIDLVHYSAQGTNALAQYYADFLIEHHLIR
;
A
#
# COMPACT_ATOMS: atom_id res chain seq x y z
N MET A 1 -7.58 16.19 2.30
CA MET A 1 -7.25 16.53 0.90
C MET A 1 -8.41 17.29 0.27
N ALA A 2 -8.15 18.08 -0.77
CA ALA A 2 -9.11 18.94 -1.46
C ALA A 2 -8.68 19.06 -2.94
N TYR A 3 -9.58 19.50 -3.83
CA TYR A 3 -9.28 19.83 -5.23
C TYR A 3 -8.37 21.06 -5.36
N LYS A 4 -7.14 20.94 -4.86
CA LYS A 4 -6.07 21.91 -5.04
C LYS A 4 -5.38 21.61 -6.38
N PRO A 5 -5.10 22.60 -7.22
CA PRO A 5 -4.29 22.41 -8.41
C PRO A 5 -2.95 21.77 -8.04
N TYR A 6 -2.62 20.66 -8.69
CA TYR A 6 -1.26 20.12 -8.74
C TYR A 6 -0.45 20.87 -9.80
N ASN A 7 -1.07 21.08 -10.97
CA ASN A 7 -0.61 21.93 -12.06
C ASN A 7 -1.84 22.46 -12.84
N ASP A 8 -1.64 23.02 -14.03
CA ASP A 8 -2.70 23.62 -14.85
C ASP A 8 -3.69 22.60 -15.46
N VAL A 9 -3.46 21.30 -15.27
CA VAL A 9 -4.24 20.20 -15.86
C VAL A 9 -4.79 19.25 -14.80
N VAL A 10 -4.08 19.07 -13.69
CA VAL A 10 -4.35 18.03 -12.68
C VAL A 10 -4.66 18.70 -11.34
N VAL A 11 -5.68 18.19 -10.65
CA VAL A 11 -6.01 18.57 -9.27
C VAL A 11 -5.80 17.38 -8.34
N TYR A 12 -5.46 17.67 -7.09
CA TYR A 12 -5.44 16.67 -6.04
C TYR A 12 -6.86 16.13 -5.79
N PRO A 13 -7.03 14.81 -5.55
CA PRO A 13 -8.33 14.24 -5.25
C PRO A 13 -8.83 14.66 -3.86
N LEU A 14 -10.13 14.49 -3.63
CA LEU A 14 -10.69 14.45 -2.29
C LEU A 14 -10.14 13.25 -1.52
N HIS A 15 -10.22 13.30 -0.19
CA HIS A 15 -9.75 12.18 0.65
C HIS A 15 -10.48 10.87 0.34
N ALA A 16 -11.81 10.92 0.16
CA ALA A 16 -12.58 9.74 -0.19
C ALA A 16 -12.20 9.16 -1.56
N GLU A 17 -11.91 10.02 -2.55
CA GLU A 17 -11.48 9.59 -3.88
C GLU A 17 -10.09 8.94 -3.84
N PHE A 18 -9.16 9.50 -3.05
CA PHE A 18 -7.86 8.90 -2.82
C PHE A 18 -7.96 7.52 -2.17
N VAL A 19 -8.75 7.40 -1.09
CA VAL A 19 -8.95 6.12 -0.39
C VAL A 19 -9.57 5.10 -1.34
N LYS A 20 -10.59 5.50 -2.12
CA LYS A 20 -11.20 4.63 -3.11
C LYS A 20 -10.18 4.20 -4.17
N HIS A 21 -9.43 5.14 -4.73
CA HIS A 21 -8.44 4.82 -5.76
C HIS A 21 -7.37 3.87 -5.23
N HIS A 22 -6.87 4.09 -4.01
CA HIS A 22 -5.91 3.20 -3.38
C HIS A 22 -6.48 1.79 -3.21
N HIS A 23 -7.72 1.67 -2.73
CA HIS A 23 -8.39 0.38 -2.60
C HIS A 23 -8.52 -0.32 -3.96
N ASP A 24 -9.10 0.36 -4.97
CA ASP A 24 -9.29 -0.22 -6.31
C ASP A 24 -7.96 -0.65 -6.94
N TYR A 25 -6.90 0.14 -6.77
CA TYR A 25 -5.58 -0.20 -7.28
C TYR A 25 -5.03 -1.47 -6.62
N ASN A 26 -5.14 -1.60 -5.30
CA ASN A 26 -4.69 -2.79 -4.59
C ASN A 26 -5.47 -4.05 -5.01
N GLU A 27 -6.78 -3.95 -5.18
CA GLU A 27 -7.60 -5.08 -5.63
C GLU A 27 -7.20 -5.52 -7.05
N ILE A 28 -6.94 -4.57 -7.97
CA ILE A 28 -6.44 -4.88 -9.31
C ILE A 28 -5.08 -5.60 -9.26
N ILE A 29 -4.16 -5.18 -8.39
CA ILE A 29 -2.86 -5.84 -8.26
C ILE A 29 -3.03 -7.28 -7.76
N LYS A 30 -3.95 -7.54 -6.83
CA LYS A 30 -4.29 -8.89 -6.37
C LYS A 30 -4.90 -9.73 -7.50
N GLU A 31 -5.86 -9.19 -8.23
CA GLU A 31 -6.49 -9.87 -9.38
C GLU A 31 -5.47 -10.29 -10.43
N VAL A 32 -4.51 -9.40 -10.77
CA VAL A 32 -3.43 -9.73 -11.71
C VAL A 32 -2.48 -10.78 -11.12
N GLY A 33 -2.12 -10.67 -9.85
CA GLY A 33 -1.29 -11.66 -9.16
C GLY A 33 -1.90 -13.05 -9.21
N ASP A 34 -3.18 -13.17 -8.87
CA ASP A 34 -3.93 -14.43 -8.91
C ASP A 34 -4.00 -15.01 -10.33
N ALA A 35 -4.25 -14.16 -11.34
CA ALA A 35 -4.32 -14.58 -12.74
C ALA A 35 -2.99 -15.15 -13.27
N GLU A 36 -1.87 -14.58 -12.82
CA GLU A 36 -0.52 -14.97 -13.26
C GLU A 36 0.14 -15.99 -12.31
N GLY A 37 -0.53 -16.40 -11.22
CA GLY A 37 0.03 -17.28 -10.21
C GLY A 37 1.21 -16.68 -9.44
N ILE A 38 1.23 -15.35 -9.32
CA ILE A 38 2.27 -14.59 -8.62
C ILE A 38 1.75 -14.19 -7.22
N PRO A 39 2.41 -14.60 -6.14
CA PRO A 39 2.04 -14.15 -4.80
C PRO A 39 2.14 -12.63 -4.64
N VAL A 40 1.12 -12.01 -4.05
CA VAL A 40 1.05 -10.57 -3.79
C VAL A 40 1.10 -10.29 -2.29
N ALA A 41 2.07 -9.49 -1.85
CA ALA A 41 2.19 -9.03 -0.47
C ALA A 41 1.31 -7.78 -0.25
N ASP A 42 0.18 -7.91 0.43
CA ASP A 42 -0.72 -6.82 0.79
C ASP A 42 -0.33 -6.14 2.11
N SER A 43 0.67 -5.26 2.03
CA SER A 43 1.11 -4.45 3.18
C SER A 43 0.05 -3.45 3.65
N ALA A 44 -0.88 -3.04 2.79
CA ALA A 44 -1.94 -2.10 3.16
C ALA A 44 -2.93 -2.74 4.13
N SER A 45 -3.35 -3.99 3.89
CA SER A 45 -4.17 -4.73 4.85
C SER A 45 -3.39 -5.13 6.10
N ALA A 46 -2.09 -5.40 5.99
CA ALA A 46 -1.28 -5.84 7.12
C ALA A 46 -0.92 -4.70 8.10
N LEU A 47 -0.66 -3.49 7.58
CA LEU A 47 -0.07 -2.38 8.35
C LEU A 47 -0.91 -1.09 8.32
N GLY A 48 -1.84 -0.96 7.38
CA GLY A 48 -2.57 0.30 7.12
C GLY A 48 -3.54 0.74 8.23
N SER A 49 -3.77 -0.09 9.26
CA SER A 49 -4.67 0.24 10.36
C SER A 49 -4.00 0.94 11.55
N ASN A 50 -2.66 1.03 11.57
CA ASN A 50 -1.92 1.62 12.69
C ASN A 50 -1.32 2.98 12.31
N PRO A 51 -1.91 4.11 12.77
CA PRO A 51 -1.40 5.44 12.46
C PRO A 51 0.05 5.70 12.91
N ASP A 52 0.52 5.02 13.96
CA ASP A 52 1.87 5.21 14.51
C ASP A 52 2.97 4.67 13.57
N ASP A 53 2.59 3.81 12.62
CA ASP A 53 3.50 3.29 11.61
C ASP A 53 3.73 4.30 10.47
N PHE A 54 3.08 5.46 10.46
CA PHE A 54 3.17 6.44 9.39
C PHE A 54 3.56 7.85 9.87
N ILE A 55 4.30 8.58 9.04
CA ILE A 55 4.60 10.01 9.27
C ILE A 55 3.56 10.94 8.61
N ASP A 56 2.85 10.44 7.61
CA ASP A 56 1.74 11.09 6.93
C ASP A 56 0.75 10.06 6.36
N LEU A 57 -0.04 10.39 5.34
CA LEU A 57 -1.05 9.48 4.78
C LEU A 57 -0.49 8.29 3.98
N VAL A 58 0.78 8.33 3.55
CA VAL A 58 1.34 7.34 2.62
C VAL A 58 2.77 6.90 2.95
N HIS A 59 3.50 7.65 3.78
CA HIS A 59 4.88 7.35 4.11
C HIS A 59 5.00 6.71 5.49
N TYR A 60 5.67 5.57 5.55
CA TYR A 60 5.97 4.90 6.81
C TYR A 60 6.96 5.70 7.68
N SER A 61 6.80 5.59 9.00
CA SER A 61 7.79 6.00 9.99
C SER A 61 8.97 5.01 10.03
N ALA A 62 10.00 5.31 10.81
CA ALA A 62 11.09 4.36 11.03
C ALA A 62 10.58 3.03 11.65
N GLN A 63 9.62 3.13 12.57
CA GLN A 63 8.94 1.96 13.14
C GLN A 63 8.14 1.23 12.06
N GLY A 64 7.31 1.93 11.29
CA GLY A 64 6.52 1.32 10.22
C GLY A 64 7.38 0.66 9.16
N THR A 65 8.57 1.21 8.88
CA THR A 65 9.55 0.61 7.97
C THR A 65 10.08 -0.72 8.50
N ASN A 66 10.34 -0.80 9.81
CA ASN A 66 10.74 -2.07 10.44
C ASN A 66 9.61 -3.10 10.39
N ALA A 67 8.36 -2.69 10.64
CA ALA A 67 7.20 -3.55 10.53
C ALA A 67 7.00 -4.05 9.08
N LEU A 68 7.14 -3.17 8.09
CA LEU A 68 7.09 -3.51 6.67
C LEU A 68 8.19 -4.50 6.27
N ALA A 69 9.43 -4.27 6.72
CA ALA A 69 10.54 -5.16 6.45
C ALA A 69 10.30 -6.56 7.03
N GLN A 70 9.79 -6.64 8.27
CA GLN A 70 9.44 -7.91 8.89
C GLN A 70 8.32 -8.62 8.13
N TYR A 71 7.25 -7.90 7.79
CA TYR A 71 6.13 -8.45 7.00
C TYR A 71 6.61 -9.04 5.66
N TYR A 72 7.48 -8.33 4.94
CA TYR A 72 8.06 -8.85 3.70
C TYR A 72 8.97 -10.05 3.93
N ALA A 73 9.80 -10.05 4.98
CA ALA A 73 10.63 -11.21 5.29
C ALA A 73 9.77 -12.46 5.53
N ASP A 74 8.72 -12.33 6.34
CA ASP A 74 7.80 -13.43 6.66
C ASP A 74 7.08 -13.92 5.40
N PHE A 75 6.56 -13.00 4.57
CA PHE A 75 5.92 -13.32 3.30
C PHE A 75 6.85 -14.07 2.34
N LEU A 76 8.08 -13.59 2.17
CA LEU A 76 9.06 -14.23 1.26
C LEU A 76 9.44 -15.64 1.74
N ILE A 77 9.52 -15.87 3.06
CA ILE A 77 9.80 -17.17 3.66
C ILE A 77 8.60 -18.12 3.48
N GLU A 78 7.39 -17.67 3.82
CA GLU A 78 6.14 -18.44 3.70
C GLU A 78 5.90 -18.92 2.26
N HIS A 79 6.18 -18.07 1.29
CA HIS A 79 6.03 -18.38 -0.13
C HIS A 79 7.28 -19.02 -0.77
N HIS A 80 8.30 -19.36 0.02
CA HIS A 80 9.54 -20.01 -0.43
C HIS A 80 10.29 -19.24 -1.54
N LEU A 81 10.22 -17.91 -1.52
CA LEU A 81 10.88 -17.03 -2.49
C LEU A 81 12.35 -16.76 -2.15
N ILE A 82 12.70 -16.91 -0.87
CA ILE A 82 14.07 -16.85 -0.35
C ILE A 82 14.32 -18.00 0.64
N ARG A 83 15.59 -18.26 1.00
CA ARG A 83 16.02 -19.32 1.93
C ARG A 83 16.80 -18.77 3.11
#